data_AF-A0A3M1F4M2-F1
#
_entry.id   AF-A0A3M1F4M2-F1
#
_cell.length_a   1.000
_cell.length_b   1.000
_cell.length_c   1.000
_cell.angle_alpha   90.00
_cell.angle_beta   90.00
_cell.angle_gamma   90.00
#
_symmetry.space_group_name_H-M   'P 1'
#
loop_
_entity.id
_entity.type
_entity.pdbx_description
1 polymer ?
#
loop_
_entity_poly.entity_id
_entity_poly.type
_entity_poly.pdbx_seq_one_letter_code
_entity_poly.pdbx_strand_id
1 'polypeptide(L)' 'EILQLLAQGLSNQEIARRLFLAQGTVKNYVTSILRKLDARDRTQAALRARERGLL' A
#
# COMPACT_ATOMS: atom_id res chain seq x y z
N GLU A 1 8.35 -0.40 -2.03
CA GLU A 1 8.05 -1.71 -1.40
C GLU A 1 6.60 -1.89 -0.94
N ILE A 2 6.12 -1.30 0.18
CA ILE A 2 4.71 -1.49 0.63
C ILE A 2 3.69 -1.12 -0.46
N LEU A 3 3.90 0.01 -1.15
CA LEU A 3 3.04 0.46 -2.24
C LEU A 3 2.98 -0.57 -3.40
N GLN A 4 4.12 -1.18 -3.75
CA GLN A 4 4.18 -2.21 -4.80
C GLN A 4 3.44 -3.49 -4.39
N LEU A 5 3.65 -3.96 -3.15
CA LEU A 5 2.93 -5.12 -2.64
C LEU A 5 1.42 -4.87 -2.52
N LEU A 6 1.05 -3.65 -2.13
CA LEU A 6 -0.35 -3.21 -2.12
C LEU A 6 -0.94 -3.19 -3.53
N ALA A 7 -0.20 -2.71 -4.53
CA ALA A 7 -0.61 -2.69 -5.93
C ALA A 7 -0.71 -4.10 -6.54
N GLN A 8 0.06 -5.06 -6.04
CA GLN A 8 -0.05 -6.49 -6.38
C GLN A 8 -1.26 -7.18 -5.71
N GLY A 9 -2.06 -6.47 -4.92
CA GLY A 9 -3.26 -7.00 -4.29
C GLY A 9 -3.06 -7.65 -2.92
N LEU A 10 -1.83 -7.70 -2.38
CA LEU A 10 -1.56 -8.35 -1.10
C LEU A 10 -2.28 -7.66 0.07
N SER A 11 -2.89 -8.41 0.97
CA SER A 11 -3.46 -7.90 2.21
C SER A 11 -2.39 -7.35 3.15
N ASN A 12 -2.81 -6.53 4.13
CA ASN A 12 -1.89 -6.02 5.15
C ASN A 12 -1.21 -7.14 5.95
N GLN A 13 -1.86 -8.29 6.09
CA GLN A 13 -1.28 -9.46 6.77
C GLN A 13 -0.18 -10.11 5.92
N GLU A 14 -0.40 -10.25 4.61
CA GLU A 14 0.61 -10.78 3.69
C GLU A 14 1.82 -9.85 3.57
N ILE A 15 1.58 -8.55 3.46
CA ILE A 15 2.63 -7.53 3.46
C ILE A 15 3.43 -7.58 4.77
N ALA A 16 2.73 -7.65 5.91
CA ALA A 16 3.36 -7.75 7.23
C ALA A 16 4.27 -8.98 7.34
N ARG A 17 3.79 -10.15 6.92
CA ARG A 17 4.59 -11.38 6.89
C ARG A 17 5.82 -11.25 5.99
N ARG A 18 5.64 -10.69 4.79
CA ARG A 18 6.73 -10.58 3.79
C ARG A 18 7.82 -9.60 4.22
N LEU A 19 7.44 -8.54 4.94
CA LEU A 19 8.36 -7.50 5.40
C LEU A 19 8.82 -7.69 6.85
N PHE A 20 8.41 -8.78 7.52
CA PHE A 20 8.68 -9.03 8.95
C PHE A 20 8.24 -7.86 9.85
N LEU A 21 7.07 -7.27 9.54
CA LEU A 21 6.47 -6.15 10.27
C LEU A 21 5.22 -6.57 11.03
N ALA A 22 4.85 -5.80 12.05
CA ALA A 22 3.53 -5.92 12.66
C ALA A 22 2.42 -5.46 11.69
N GLN A 23 1.28 -6.12 11.70
CA GLN A 23 0.14 -5.76 10.83
C GLN A 23 -0.36 -4.32 11.08
N GLY A 24 -0.32 -3.85 12.33
CA GLY A 24 -0.65 -2.47 12.70
C GLY A 24 0.30 -1.44 12.06
N THR A 25 1.59 -1.77 11.99
CA THR A 25 2.60 -0.95 11.31
C THR A 25 2.29 -0.84 9.81
N VAL A 26 1.94 -1.96 9.16
CA VAL A 26 1.53 -1.94 7.75
C VAL A 26 0.25 -1.13 7.55
N LYS A 27 -0.75 -1.24 8.43
CA LYS A 27 -1.96 -0.38 8.39
C LYS A 27 -1.58 1.10 8.39
N ASN A 28 -0.67 1.53 9.24
CA ASN A 28 -0.23 2.93 9.32
C ASN A 28 0.44 3.39 8.02
N TYR A 29 1.27 2.55 7.41
CA TYR A 29 1.87 2.83 6.11
C TYR A 29 0.82 2.92 5.01
N VAL A 30 -0.12 1.98 4.95
CA VAL A 30 -1.21 2.00 3.96
C VAL A 30 -2.04 3.27 4.09
N THR A 31 -2.47 3.64 5.30
CA THR A 31 -3.19 4.91 5.54
C THR A 31 -2.38 6.12 5.06
N SER A 32 -1.07 6.14 5.33
CA SER A 32 -0.19 7.22 4.87
C SER A 32 -0.05 7.26 3.35
N ILE A 33 0.02 6.10 2.69
CA ILE A 33 0.07 5.96 1.23
C ILE A 33 -1.22 6.48 0.60
N LEU A 34 -2.37 6.03 1.11
CA LEU A 34 -3.68 6.48 0.66
C LEU A 34 -3.77 8.00 0.74
N ARG A 35 -3.40 8.59 1.87
CA ARG A 35 -3.38 10.05 2.06
C ARG A 35 -2.45 10.76 1.07
N LYS A 36 -1.22 10.27 0.88
CA LYS A 36 -0.23 10.90 -0.03
C LYS A 36 -0.63 10.81 -1.50
N LEU A 37 -1.34 9.75 -1.88
CA LEU A 37 -1.86 9.58 -3.23
C LEU A 37 -3.24 10.20 -3.41
N ASP A 38 -3.83 10.76 -2.35
CA ASP A 38 -5.22 11.24 -2.31
C ASP A 38 -6.22 10.14 -2.75
N ALA A 39 -5.93 8.90 -2.37
CA ALA A 39 -6.72 7.73 -2.68
C ALA A 39 -7.67 7.35 -1.53
N ARG A 40 -8.89 6.95 -1.87
CA ARG A 40 -9.94 6.51 -0.96
C ARG A 40 -9.82 5.04 -0.57
N ASP A 41 -9.26 4.24 -1.47
CA ASP A 41 -9.01 2.82 -1.26
C ASP A 41 -7.71 2.39 -1.94
N ARG A 42 -7.32 1.15 -1.65
CA ARG A 42 -6.09 0.55 -2.16
C ARG A 42 -6.06 0.38 -3.67
N THR A 43 -7.21 0.19 -4.32
CA THR A 43 -7.31 0.04 -5.77
C THR A 43 -7.04 1.38 -6.43
N GLN A 44 -7.66 2.46 -5.93
CA GLN A 44 -7.39 3.81 -6.37
C GLN A 44 -5.93 4.20 -6.13
N ALA A 45 -5.34 3.80 -5.00
CA ALA A 45 -3.93 4.04 -4.72
C ALA A 45 -3.00 3.36 -5.73
N ALA A 46 -3.28 2.10 -6.11
CA ALA A 46 -2.52 1.39 -7.13
C ALA A 46 -2.61 2.09 -8.51
N LEU A 47 -3.81 2.50 -8.92
CA LEU A 47 -4.02 3.22 -10.17
C LEU A 47 -3.25 4.55 -10.20
N ARG A 48 -3.42 5.38 -9.17
CA ARG A 48 -2.75 6.69 -9.09
C ARG A 48 -1.23 6.56 -8.99
N ALA A 49 -0.73 5.54 -8.28
CA ALA A 49 0.69 5.26 -8.24
C ALA A 49 1.24 4.91 -9.62
N ARG A 50 0.50 4.13 -10.42
CA ARG A 50 0.87 3.79 -11.80
C ARG A 50 0.87 5.02 -12.71
N GLU A 51 -0.17 5.84 -12.63
CA GLU A 51 -0.30 7.09 -13.41
C GLU A 51 0.84 8.08 -13.11
N ARG A 52 1.34 8.08 -11.87
CA ARG A 52 2.44 8.94 -11.43
C ARG A 52 3.84 8.32 -11.59
N GLY A 53 3.95 7.12 -12.16
CA GLY A 53 5.24 6.42 -12.33
C GLY A 53 5.91 6.00 -11.02
N LEU A 54 5.13 5.71 -9.98
CA LEU A 54 5.61 5.35 -8.63
C LEU A 54 5.62 3.84 -8.35
N LEU A 55 5.34 2.99 -9.35
CA LEU A 55 5.30 1.53 -9.24
C LEU A 55 6.46 0.88 -9.98
#